data_AF-A0A3N1AW00-F1
#
_entry.id   AF-A0A3N1AW00-F1
#
_cell.length_a   1.000
_cell.length_b   1.000
_cell.length_c   1.000
_cell.angle_alpha   90.00
_cell.angle_beta   90.00
_cell.angle_gamma   90.00
#
_symmetry.space_group_name_H-M   'P 1'
#
loop_
_entity.id
_entity.type
_entity.pdbx_description
1 polymer ?
#
loop_
_entity_poly.entity_id
_entity_poly.type
_entity_poly.pdbx_seq_one_letter_code
_entity_poly.pdbx_strand_id
1 'polypeptide(L)'
;MRTRWTTAAITLALVGGLLAGLPGASSAHDPDTPAGRSSAVAFMAQREPTQQLTALAQVSCSNGQAGGYPCRNVDLLSFLPLSQIGGSQANDIWGWTDPGTGREYAIVGRRNGTSFVDISDPTAPIYLGNLPAYQNRTAIWRDIKVYRNHAFVVADVRGHGMQVFDLTRLRSVGSPQTFTADAHYNRFGNSHNIAINEQTGYAYAVGSNTCRGGLHMIDIRTPTSPAYAQCC
;
A
#
# COMPACT_ATOMS: atom_id res chain seq x y z
N MET A 1 16.57 35.81 -62.25
CA MET A 1 15.77 36.68 -61.36
C MET A 1 14.29 36.28 -61.49
N ARG A 2 13.72 35.73 -60.42
CA ARG A 2 12.27 35.51 -60.14
C ARG A 2 11.44 34.59 -61.06
N THR A 3 11.36 33.35 -60.59
CA THR A 3 10.34 32.30 -60.72
C THR A 3 8.88 32.74 -60.89
N ARG A 4 8.19 32.13 -61.86
CA ARG A 4 6.72 32.06 -61.98
C ARG A 4 6.22 30.82 -61.19
N TRP A 5 5.24 31.02 -60.31
CA TRP A 5 4.53 29.94 -59.64
C TRP A 5 3.16 29.76 -60.30
N THR A 6 2.92 28.57 -60.85
CA THR A 6 1.58 28.09 -61.22
C THR A 6 0.89 27.53 -59.99
N THR A 7 -0.35 27.97 -59.78
CA THR A 7 -1.30 27.49 -58.78
C THR A 7 -1.64 26.02 -59.00
N ALA A 8 -1.42 25.19 -57.98
CA ALA A 8 -2.03 23.88 -57.86
C ALA A 8 -2.99 23.93 -56.66
N ALA A 9 -4.28 23.71 -56.94
CA ALA A 9 -5.30 23.53 -55.91
C ALA A 9 -5.10 22.16 -55.26
N ILE A 10 -4.92 22.14 -53.94
CA ILE A 10 -4.97 20.91 -53.16
C ILE A 10 -6.20 21.00 -52.25
N THR A 11 -7.14 20.12 -52.54
CA THR A 11 -8.35 19.82 -51.77
C THR A 11 -7.98 19.43 -50.34
N LEU A 12 -8.51 20.16 -49.35
CA LEU A 12 -8.38 19.85 -47.93
C LEU A 12 -9.32 18.67 -47.59
N ALA A 13 -8.78 17.48 -47.37
CA ALA A 13 -9.51 16.40 -46.72
C ALA A 13 -9.34 16.56 -45.20
N LEU A 14 -10.43 16.87 -44.50
CA LEU A 14 -10.53 16.86 -43.04
C LEU A 14 -10.40 15.40 -42.56
N VAL A 15 -9.24 15.04 -42.01
CA VAL A 15 -9.09 13.81 -41.22
C VAL A 15 -9.21 14.21 -39.75
N GLY A 16 -10.32 13.79 -39.13
CA GLY A 16 -10.55 13.95 -37.71
C GLY A 16 -9.47 13.22 -36.91
N GLY A 17 -8.71 13.96 -36.12
CA GLY A 17 -7.77 13.41 -35.15
C GLY A 17 -8.53 12.82 -33.97
N LEU A 18 -8.46 11.49 -33.83
CA LEU A 18 -8.85 10.77 -32.62
C LEU A 18 -8.06 11.35 -31.44
N LEU A 19 -8.74 11.93 -30.46
CA LEU A 19 -8.20 12.19 -29.13
C LEU A 19 -7.98 10.82 -28.47
N ALA A 20 -6.76 10.28 -28.59
CA ALA A 20 -6.35 9.10 -27.84
C ALA A 20 -6.37 9.45 -26.34
N GLY A 21 -7.30 8.82 -25.62
CA GLY A 21 -7.45 8.96 -24.18
C GLY A 21 -6.16 8.60 -23.45
N LEU A 22 -5.85 9.38 -22.41
CA LEU A 22 -4.78 9.08 -21.46
C LEU A 22 -5.06 7.72 -20.81
N PRO A 23 -4.09 6.80 -20.69
CA PRO A 23 -4.32 5.56 -19.96
C PRO A 23 -4.54 5.91 -18.48
N GLY A 24 -5.76 5.64 -18.01
CA GLY A 24 -6.12 5.70 -16.60
C GLY A 24 -5.33 4.69 -15.78
N ALA A 25 -5.21 4.97 -14.48
CA ALA A 25 -4.50 4.16 -13.51
C ALA A 25 -4.84 2.67 -13.65
N SER A 26 -3.82 1.83 -13.64
CA SER A 26 -3.94 0.38 -13.63
C SER A 26 -4.71 -0.08 -12.39
N SER A 27 -5.97 -0.48 -12.58
CA SER A 27 -6.81 -1.15 -11.61
C SER A 27 -6.78 -2.66 -11.88
N ALA A 28 -6.72 -3.49 -10.84
CA ALA A 28 -6.75 -4.96 -10.96
C ALA A 28 -8.06 -5.49 -11.59
N HIS A 29 -9.10 -4.64 -11.63
CA HIS A 29 -10.33 -4.84 -12.39
C HIS A 29 -10.51 -3.67 -13.37
N ASP A 30 -10.87 -3.94 -14.64
CA ASP A 30 -11.20 -2.91 -15.61
C ASP A 30 -12.37 -2.05 -15.10
N PRO A 31 -12.13 -0.80 -14.69
CA PRO A 31 -13.14 0.06 -14.07
C PRO A 31 -14.19 0.53 -15.09
N ASP A 32 -13.99 0.31 -16.38
CA ASP A 32 -14.94 0.66 -17.42
C ASP A 32 -15.93 -0.45 -17.74
N THR A 33 -15.67 -1.67 -17.25
CA THR A 33 -16.66 -2.75 -17.33
C THR A 33 -17.79 -2.55 -16.32
N PRO A 34 -19.02 -3.00 -16.63
CA PRO A 34 -20.11 -3.04 -15.66
C PRO A 34 -19.75 -3.79 -14.37
N ALA A 35 -18.96 -4.86 -14.49
CA ALA A 35 -18.48 -5.64 -13.35
C ALA A 35 -17.49 -4.85 -12.48
N GLY A 36 -16.52 -4.15 -13.09
CA GLY A 36 -15.56 -3.30 -12.37
C GLY A 36 -16.22 -2.09 -11.70
N ARG A 37 -17.23 -1.50 -12.35
CA ARG A 37 -18.05 -0.44 -11.73
C ARG A 37 -18.87 -0.96 -10.56
N SER A 38 -19.47 -2.14 -10.70
CA SER A 38 -20.25 -2.77 -9.63
C SER A 38 -19.39 -3.15 -8.44
N SER A 39 -18.19 -3.71 -8.67
CA SER A 39 -17.25 -4.04 -7.59
C SER A 39 -16.69 -2.80 -6.92
N ALA A 40 -16.36 -1.75 -7.68
CA ALA A 40 -15.94 -0.46 -7.13
C ALA A 40 -17.07 0.20 -6.31
N VAL A 41 -18.31 0.18 -6.79
CA VAL A 41 -19.47 0.69 -6.04
C VAL A 41 -19.69 -0.12 -4.77
N ALA A 42 -19.62 -1.45 -4.83
CA ALA A 42 -19.75 -2.31 -3.66
C ALA A 42 -18.65 -2.04 -2.62
N PHE A 43 -17.39 -1.93 -3.08
CA PHE A 43 -16.24 -1.61 -2.24
C PHE A 43 -16.35 -0.21 -1.62
N MET A 44 -16.71 0.80 -2.41
CA MET A 44 -16.93 2.18 -1.91
C MET A 44 -18.17 2.30 -1.03
N ALA A 45 -19.13 1.36 -1.15
CA ALA A 45 -20.29 1.24 -0.28
C ALA A 45 -20.02 0.44 1.00
N GLN A 46 -18.86 -0.23 1.13
CA GLN A 46 -18.36 -0.74 2.41
C GLN A 46 -18.00 0.47 3.29
N ARG A 47 -19.04 1.09 3.85
CA ARG A 47 -18.91 1.97 5.00
C ARG A 47 -18.36 1.15 6.15
N GLU A 48 -17.61 1.84 7.02
CA GLU A 48 -17.14 1.34 8.30
C GLU A 48 -18.13 0.33 8.89
N PRO A 49 -17.74 -0.93 9.16
CA PRO A 49 -18.66 -1.88 9.75
C PRO A 49 -19.19 -1.25 11.05
N THR A 50 -20.46 -0.90 11.06
CA THR A 50 -21.19 -0.42 12.26
C THR A 50 -21.31 -1.52 13.30
N GLN A 51 -20.96 -2.76 12.93
CA GLN A 51 -20.84 -3.87 13.85
C GLN A 51 -19.53 -3.75 14.62
N GLN A 52 -19.62 -3.51 15.92
CA GLN A 52 -18.49 -3.73 16.82
C GLN A 52 -18.16 -5.22 16.80
N LEU A 53 -17.11 -5.57 16.05
CA LEU A 53 -16.55 -6.90 16.08
C LEU A 53 -15.75 -7.06 17.38
N THR A 54 -15.97 -8.18 18.06
CA THR A 54 -15.26 -8.53 19.28
C THR A 54 -14.02 -9.33 18.92
N ALA A 55 -12.92 -9.14 19.65
CA ALA A 55 -11.76 -9.99 19.48
C ALA A 55 -12.11 -11.44 19.81
N LEU A 56 -11.55 -12.38 19.04
CA LEU A 56 -11.70 -13.81 19.24
C LEU A 56 -10.31 -14.43 19.35
N ALA A 57 -10.21 -15.55 20.07
CA ALA A 57 -8.99 -16.33 20.16
C ALA A 57 -9.34 -17.82 20.22
N GLN A 58 -8.48 -18.65 19.64
CA GLN A 58 -8.50 -20.12 19.72
C GLN A 58 -9.85 -20.75 19.40
N VAL A 59 -10.46 -20.36 18.27
CA VAL A 59 -11.73 -20.94 17.83
C VAL A 59 -11.47 -22.04 16.80
N SER A 60 -11.64 -23.29 17.21
CA SER A 60 -11.52 -24.44 16.30
C SER A 60 -12.60 -24.42 15.21
N CYS A 61 -12.22 -24.89 14.03
CA CYS A 61 -13.14 -25.10 12.94
C CYS A 61 -14.00 -26.33 13.21
N SER A 62 -15.27 -26.09 13.50
CA SER A 62 -16.26 -27.15 13.74
C SER A 62 -17.48 -26.92 12.88
N ASN A 63 -17.95 -27.98 12.21
CA ASN A 63 -19.10 -27.93 11.30
C ASN A 63 -18.98 -26.82 10.22
N GLY A 64 -17.76 -26.54 9.75
CA GLY A 64 -17.48 -25.54 8.72
C GLY A 64 -17.51 -24.07 9.20
N GLN A 65 -17.49 -23.83 10.51
CA GLN A 65 -17.49 -22.50 11.11
C GLN A 65 -16.42 -22.35 12.20
N ALA A 66 -15.77 -21.19 12.26
CA ALA A 66 -14.88 -20.76 13.33
C ALA A 66 -15.15 -19.28 13.65
N GLY A 67 -15.73 -18.98 14.80
CA GLY A 67 -15.98 -17.60 15.22
C GLY A 67 -16.98 -16.85 14.33
N GLY A 68 -17.88 -17.57 13.65
CA GLY A 68 -18.82 -17.01 12.67
C GLY A 68 -18.24 -16.87 11.25
N TYR A 69 -16.98 -17.26 11.04
CA TYR A 69 -16.33 -17.28 9.73
C TYR A 69 -16.36 -18.70 9.15
N PRO A 70 -16.71 -18.85 7.85
CA PRO A 70 -16.57 -20.14 7.16
C PRO A 70 -15.13 -20.66 7.23
N CYS A 71 -14.98 -21.94 7.53
CA CYS A 71 -13.66 -22.56 7.67
C CYS A 71 -13.65 -23.98 7.08
N ARG A 72 -12.47 -24.46 6.70
CA ARG A 72 -12.24 -25.85 6.25
C ARG A 72 -10.82 -26.27 6.57
N ASN A 73 -10.66 -27.15 7.56
CA ASN A 73 -9.37 -27.65 8.05
C ASN A 73 -8.39 -26.54 8.48
N VAL A 74 -8.92 -25.39 8.92
CA VAL A 74 -8.14 -24.24 9.40
C VAL A 74 -8.87 -23.63 10.58
N ASP A 75 -8.17 -23.49 11.70
CA ASP A 75 -8.70 -22.88 12.93
C ASP A 75 -8.44 -21.36 12.93
N LEU A 76 -9.30 -20.62 13.62
CA LEU A 76 -9.12 -19.19 13.86
C LEU A 76 -8.38 -18.99 15.19
N LEU A 77 -7.04 -18.85 15.11
CA LEU A 77 -6.20 -18.69 16.31
C LEU A 77 -6.42 -17.35 17.00
N SER A 78 -6.59 -16.28 16.25
CA SER A 78 -6.96 -14.97 16.78
C SER A 78 -7.65 -14.10 15.72
N PHE A 79 -8.48 -13.19 16.21
CA PHE A 79 -9.10 -12.14 15.41
C PHE A 79 -8.99 -10.83 16.18
N LEU A 80 -8.28 -9.86 15.60
CA LEU A 80 -8.06 -8.54 16.16
C LEU A 80 -8.81 -7.50 15.31
N PRO A 81 -9.93 -6.91 15.80
CA PRO A 81 -10.68 -5.91 15.06
C PRO A 81 -9.84 -4.68 14.70
N LEU A 82 -10.09 -4.07 13.53
CA LEU A 82 -9.39 -2.84 13.12
C LEU A 82 -9.50 -1.71 14.15
N SER A 83 -10.64 -1.64 14.85
CA SER A 83 -10.89 -0.68 15.93
C SER A 83 -9.92 -0.82 17.11
N GLN A 84 -9.39 -2.02 17.35
CA GLN A 84 -8.41 -2.30 18.40
C GLN A 84 -6.97 -2.01 17.97
N ILE A 85 -6.73 -1.84 16.67
CA ILE A 85 -5.42 -1.41 16.12
C ILE A 85 -5.46 0.01 15.56
N GLY A 86 -6.37 0.84 16.06
CA GLY A 86 -6.40 2.29 15.82
C GLY A 86 -7.01 2.72 14.49
N GLY A 87 -7.77 1.86 13.81
CA GLY A 87 -8.36 2.14 12.50
C GLY A 87 -9.71 1.47 12.29
N SER A 88 -10.16 1.51 11.05
CA SER A 88 -11.52 1.14 10.68
C SER A 88 -11.59 0.60 9.25
N GLN A 89 -10.61 0.98 8.42
CA GLN A 89 -10.33 0.43 7.10
C GLN A 89 -8.84 0.10 6.97
N ALA A 90 -8.54 -1.01 6.30
CA ALA A 90 -7.19 -1.49 5.97
C ALA A 90 -7.20 -2.08 4.56
N ASN A 91 -6.04 -2.10 3.89
CA ASN A 91 -5.94 -2.61 2.52
C ASN A 91 -4.73 -3.50 2.25
N ASP A 92 -3.71 -3.47 3.11
CA ASP A 92 -2.48 -4.22 2.94
C ASP A 92 -1.97 -4.73 4.29
N ILE A 93 -1.29 -5.86 4.24
CA ILE A 93 -0.63 -6.48 5.38
C ILE A 93 0.70 -7.08 4.94
N TRP A 94 1.75 -6.82 5.71
CA TRP A 94 3.06 -7.39 5.51
C TRP A 94 3.57 -8.05 6.80
N GLY A 95 4.40 -9.08 6.66
CA GLY A 95 5.03 -9.78 7.79
C GLY A 95 6.49 -9.37 7.95
N TRP A 96 6.96 -9.31 9.20
CA TRP A 96 8.38 -9.25 9.51
C TRP A 96 8.71 -10.19 10.67
N THR A 97 9.63 -11.11 10.44
CA THR A 97 10.27 -11.90 11.50
C THR A 97 11.56 -11.20 11.87
N ASP A 98 11.67 -10.83 13.15
CA ASP A 98 12.86 -10.19 13.67
C ASP A 98 14.03 -11.20 13.73
N PRO A 99 15.08 -11.02 12.92
CA PRO A 99 16.21 -11.95 12.91
C PRO A 99 16.99 -11.98 14.24
N GLY A 100 16.85 -10.96 15.08
CA GLY A 100 17.55 -10.89 16.38
C GLY A 100 16.81 -11.55 17.53
N THR A 101 15.48 -11.71 17.45
CA THR A 101 14.66 -12.22 18.57
C THR A 101 13.76 -13.39 18.18
N GLY A 102 13.56 -13.63 16.88
CA GLY A 102 12.59 -14.61 16.38
C GLY A 102 11.13 -14.16 16.51
N ARG A 103 10.87 -12.96 17.04
CA ARG A 103 9.52 -12.41 17.13
C ARG A 103 8.93 -12.14 15.75
N GLU A 104 7.64 -12.38 15.61
CA GLU A 104 6.91 -12.16 14.37
C GLU A 104 5.97 -10.98 14.51
N TYR A 105 5.90 -10.15 13.49
CA TYR A 105 5.12 -8.93 13.50
C TYR A 105 4.24 -8.83 12.25
N ALA A 106 2.97 -8.49 12.46
CA ALA A 106 2.10 -8.04 11.40
C ALA A 106 2.19 -6.51 11.28
N ILE A 107 2.39 -6.04 10.06
CA ILE A 107 2.47 -4.63 9.69
C ILE A 107 1.25 -4.32 8.82
N VAL A 108 0.29 -3.56 9.37
CA VAL A 108 -1.04 -3.40 8.77
C VAL A 108 -1.21 -1.99 8.22
N GLY A 109 -1.39 -1.89 6.90
CA GLY A 109 -1.68 -0.65 6.19
C GLY A 109 -3.13 -0.22 6.39
N ARG A 110 -3.34 0.91 7.04
CA ARG A 110 -4.66 1.45 7.39
C ARG A 110 -4.86 2.82 6.79
N ARG A 111 -6.11 3.28 6.68
CA ARG A 111 -6.42 4.60 6.09
C ARG A 111 -5.55 5.76 6.62
N ASN A 112 -5.37 5.81 7.93
CA ASN A 112 -4.69 6.89 8.67
C ASN A 112 -3.22 6.59 9.05
N GLY A 113 -2.65 5.45 8.66
CA GLY A 113 -1.28 5.10 9.03
C GLY A 113 -1.00 3.61 8.93
N THR A 114 0.03 3.16 9.63
CA THR A 114 0.47 1.77 9.68
C THR A 114 0.45 1.28 11.12
N SER A 115 -0.24 0.17 11.39
CA SER A 115 -0.18 -0.48 12.70
C SER A 115 0.89 -1.55 12.76
N PHE A 116 1.50 -1.69 13.93
CA PHE A 116 2.41 -2.77 14.24
C PHE A 116 1.77 -3.65 15.32
N VAL A 117 1.71 -4.95 15.06
CA VAL A 117 1.14 -5.96 15.96
C VAL A 117 2.17 -7.06 16.14
N ASP A 118 2.56 -7.36 17.37
CA ASP A 118 3.34 -8.57 17.69
C ASP A 118 2.40 -9.78 17.58
N ILE A 119 2.78 -10.76 16.78
CA ILE A 119 2.05 -12.00 16.54
C ILE A 119 2.88 -13.24 16.92
N SER A 120 3.94 -13.05 17.71
CA SER A 120 4.83 -14.14 18.15
C SER A 120 4.09 -15.21 18.95
N ASP A 121 3.07 -14.80 19.71
CA ASP A 121 2.00 -15.70 20.15
C ASP A 121 0.79 -15.51 19.23
N PRO A 122 0.50 -16.46 18.31
CA PRO A 122 -0.58 -16.30 17.34
C PRO A 122 -1.98 -16.33 17.98
N THR A 123 -2.09 -16.78 19.24
CA THR A 123 -3.35 -16.82 19.99
C THR A 123 -3.58 -15.57 20.83
N ALA A 124 -2.53 -14.77 21.06
CA ALA A 124 -2.57 -13.55 21.85
C ALA A 124 -1.81 -12.39 21.18
N PRO A 125 -2.24 -11.93 19.99
CA PRO A 125 -1.57 -10.83 19.29
C PRO A 125 -1.62 -9.52 20.09
N ILE A 126 -0.53 -8.76 20.09
CA ILE A 126 -0.36 -7.54 20.89
C ILE A 126 -0.18 -6.33 19.97
N TYR A 127 -1.11 -5.38 20.03
CA TYR A 127 -0.97 -4.10 19.33
C TYR A 127 0.13 -3.24 19.97
N LEU A 128 1.13 -2.84 19.18
CA LEU A 128 2.30 -2.08 19.66
C LEU A 128 2.21 -0.59 19.36
N GLY A 129 1.39 -0.18 18.40
CA GLY A 129 1.23 1.23 18.08
C GLY A 129 1.10 1.53 16.59
N ASN A 130 1.11 2.82 16.29
CA ASN A 130 0.79 3.36 14.97
C ASN A 130 1.88 4.30 14.47
N LEU A 131 2.33 4.11 13.22
CA LEU A 131 3.00 5.14 12.44
C LEU A 131 1.94 5.94 11.67
N PRO A 132 1.64 7.20 12.02
CA PRO A 132 0.66 8.00 11.30
C PRO A 132 1.09 8.24 9.85
N ALA A 133 0.08 8.38 8.98
CA ALA A 133 0.27 8.81 7.61
C ALA A 133 1.09 10.10 7.55
N TYR A 134 2.05 10.17 6.63
CA TYR A 134 2.89 11.36 6.46
C TYR A 134 2.01 12.62 6.28
N GLN A 135 2.22 13.61 7.15
CA GLN A 135 1.46 14.87 7.17
C GLN A 135 -0.07 14.69 7.12
N ASN A 136 -0.59 13.64 7.76
CA ASN A 136 -2.02 13.30 7.77
C ASN A 136 -2.63 13.11 6.36
N ARG A 137 -1.81 12.75 5.36
CA ARG A 137 -2.25 12.38 4.01
C ARG A 137 -2.84 10.97 4.06
N THR A 138 -4.13 10.90 4.38
CA THR A 138 -4.84 9.62 4.55
C THR A 138 -5.28 9.04 3.21
N ALA A 139 -5.15 7.73 3.06
CA ALA A 139 -5.57 6.96 1.91
C ALA A 139 -5.79 5.54 2.38
N ILE A 140 -6.86 4.90 1.92
CA ILE A 140 -7.06 3.48 2.20
C ILE A 140 -6.04 2.64 1.46
N TRP A 141 -5.54 3.08 0.31
CA TRP A 141 -4.57 2.33 -0.50
C TRP A 141 -3.15 2.64 -0.04
N ARG A 142 -2.57 1.70 0.71
CA ARG A 142 -1.17 1.67 1.15
C ARG A 142 -0.50 0.39 0.68
N ASP A 143 0.80 0.41 0.62
CA ASP A 143 1.56 -0.82 0.42
C ASP A 143 2.86 -0.75 1.22
N ILE A 144 3.22 -1.89 1.82
CA ILE A 144 4.36 -2.01 2.72
C ILE A 144 5.26 -3.14 2.25
N LYS A 145 6.57 -2.89 2.23
CA LYS A 145 7.59 -3.95 2.11
C LYS A 145 8.70 -3.73 3.12
N VAL A 146 9.42 -4.80 3.45
CA VAL A 146 10.49 -4.76 4.44
C VAL A 146 11.82 -5.05 3.78
N TYR A 147 12.85 -4.30 4.18
CA TYR A 147 14.24 -4.57 3.81
C TYR A 147 15.17 -4.16 4.93
N ARG A 148 16.09 -5.07 5.32
CA ARG A 148 17.07 -4.86 6.42
C ARG A 148 16.44 -4.29 7.70
N ASN A 149 15.37 -4.94 8.17
CA ASN A 149 14.58 -4.52 9.36
C ASN A 149 13.90 -3.15 9.25
N HIS A 150 13.76 -2.59 8.06
CA HIS A 150 13.03 -1.34 7.86
C HIS A 150 11.77 -1.59 7.02
N ALA A 151 10.64 -1.06 7.48
CA ALA A 151 9.42 -0.99 6.68
C ALA A 151 9.45 0.23 5.77
N PHE A 152 9.17 0.03 4.49
CA PHE A 152 9.03 1.05 3.47
C PHE A 152 7.55 1.15 3.13
N VAL A 153 6.93 2.26 3.50
CA VAL A 153 5.48 2.47 3.45
C VAL A 153 5.14 3.53 2.43
N VAL A 154 4.38 3.15 1.40
CA VAL A 154 3.82 4.08 0.41
C VAL A 154 2.31 4.21 0.56
N ALA A 155 1.73 5.22 -0.08
CA ALA A 155 0.29 5.39 -0.15
C ALA A 155 -0.12 6.07 -1.45
N ASP A 156 -1.31 5.72 -1.95
CA ASP A 156 -1.88 6.29 -3.16
C ASP A 156 -2.60 7.61 -2.86
N VAL A 157 -1.83 8.57 -2.34
CA VAL A 157 -2.31 9.93 -2.07
C VAL A 157 -1.19 10.93 -2.30
N ARG A 158 -1.54 12.05 -2.93
CA ARG A 158 -0.59 13.10 -3.28
C ARG A 158 0.12 13.64 -2.03
N GLY A 159 1.44 13.71 -2.14
CA GLY A 159 2.30 14.30 -1.11
C GLY A 159 2.64 13.35 0.04
N HIS A 160 2.30 12.06 -0.06
CA HIS A 160 2.69 11.06 0.92
C HIS A 160 4.16 10.66 0.80
N GLY A 161 4.67 10.43 -0.41
CA GLY A 161 5.99 9.86 -0.64
C GLY A 161 6.13 8.45 -0.05
N MET A 162 7.34 8.10 0.38
CA MET A 162 7.63 6.83 1.09
C MET A 162 8.18 7.13 2.48
N GLN A 163 7.52 6.61 3.51
CA GLN A 163 8.03 6.61 4.88
C GLN A 163 8.92 5.38 5.09
N VAL A 164 10.00 5.54 5.85
CA VAL A 164 10.84 4.43 6.31
C VAL A 164 10.78 4.36 7.83
N PHE A 165 10.57 3.17 8.37
CA PHE A 165 10.50 2.92 9.81
C PHE A 165 11.38 1.74 10.21
N ASP A 166 12.25 1.93 11.19
CA ASP A 166 13.08 0.88 11.78
C ASP A 166 12.23 -0.01 12.69
N LEU A 167 11.99 -1.24 12.24
CA LEU A 167 11.16 -2.23 12.94
C LEU A 167 11.83 -2.74 14.22
N THR A 168 13.15 -2.59 14.38
CA THR A 168 13.82 -3.01 15.63
C THR A 168 13.40 -2.17 16.83
N ARG A 169 12.85 -0.96 16.60
CA ARG A 169 12.24 -0.10 17.63
C ARG A 169 11.03 -0.76 18.31
N LEU A 170 10.41 -1.75 17.68
CA LEU A 170 9.28 -2.49 18.24
C LEU A 170 9.67 -3.38 19.43
N ARG A 171 10.96 -3.78 19.53
CA ARG A 171 11.46 -4.72 20.55
C ARG A 171 11.30 -4.22 21.98
N SER A 172 11.30 -2.90 22.18
CA SER A 172 11.24 -2.24 23.49
C SER A 172 9.87 -1.67 23.83
N VAL A 173 8.84 -1.96 23.03
CA VAL A 173 7.51 -1.37 23.19
C VAL A 173 6.73 -2.16 24.24
N GLY A 174 6.54 -1.55 25.42
CA GLY A 174 5.73 -2.13 26.51
C GLY A 174 4.25 -1.74 26.48
N SER A 175 3.88 -0.70 25.72
CA SER A 175 2.51 -0.23 25.58
C SER A 175 2.30 0.47 24.23
N PRO A 176 1.06 0.50 23.68
CA PRO A 176 0.77 1.13 22.40
C PRO A 176 1.20 2.60 22.37
N GLN A 177 1.94 3.00 21.32
CA GLN A 177 2.40 4.37 21.15
C GLN A 177 2.26 4.89 19.71
N THR A 178 2.40 6.21 19.54
CA THR A 178 2.45 6.84 18.23
C THR A 178 3.91 7.01 17.81
N PHE A 179 4.28 6.43 16.68
CA PHE A 179 5.63 6.48 16.13
C PHE A 179 5.83 7.63 15.15
N THR A 180 7.10 7.92 14.88
CA THR A 180 7.56 8.78 13.79
C THR A 180 8.41 7.96 12.82
N ALA A 181 8.38 8.33 11.54
CA ALA A 181 9.24 7.71 10.54
C ALA A 181 10.71 8.11 10.76
N ASP A 182 11.63 7.18 10.51
CA ASP A 182 13.07 7.39 10.60
C ASP A 182 13.63 8.09 9.36
N ALA A 183 12.96 7.92 8.21
CA ALA A 183 13.24 8.69 7.01
C ALA A 183 11.98 8.92 6.17
N HIS A 184 12.04 9.91 5.28
CA HIS A 184 11.00 10.20 4.31
C HIS A 184 11.62 10.47 2.95
N TYR A 185 11.18 9.73 1.93
CA TYR A 185 11.56 9.94 0.54
C TYR A 185 10.44 10.67 -0.19
N ASN A 186 10.73 11.87 -0.68
CA ASN A 186 9.74 12.81 -1.19
C ASN A 186 9.84 13.09 -2.71
N ARG A 187 10.56 12.25 -3.47
CA ARG A 187 10.73 12.45 -4.92
C ARG A 187 9.58 11.93 -5.78
N PHE A 188 8.54 11.37 -5.17
CA PHE A 188 7.22 11.16 -5.77
C PHE A 188 6.13 11.55 -4.77
N GLY A 189 4.93 11.83 -5.28
CA GLY A 189 3.80 12.23 -4.45
C GLY A 189 3.03 11.02 -3.91
N ASN A 190 2.50 10.21 -4.81
CA ASN A 190 1.73 9.00 -4.54
C ASN A 190 2.48 7.77 -5.07
N SER A 191 2.16 6.59 -4.55
CA SER A 191 2.49 5.30 -5.17
C SER A 191 1.42 4.29 -4.78
N HIS A 192 0.93 3.53 -5.76
CA HIS A 192 -0.09 2.51 -5.53
C HIS A 192 0.50 1.26 -4.86
N ASN A 193 1.72 0.90 -5.25
CA ASN A 193 2.42 -0.28 -4.73
C ASN A 193 3.93 0.01 -4.60
N ILE A 194 4.65 -0.79 -3.83
CA ILE A 194 6.11 -0.81 -3.76
C ILE A 194 6.61 -2.25 -3.84
N ALA A 195 7.57 -2.50 -4.74
CA ALA A 195 8.31 -3.75 -4.76
C ALA A 195 9.75 -3.51 -4.29
N ILE A 196 10.38 -4.50 -3.66
CA ILE A 196 11.78 -4.42 -3.25
C ILE A 196 12.53 -5.65 -3.77
N ASN A 197 13.67 -5.43 -4.42
CA ASN A 197 14.67 -6.45 -4.64
C ASN A 197 15.66 -6.43 -3.48
N GLU A 198 15.48 -7.36 -2.55
CA GLU A 198 16.29 -7.46 -1.34
C GLU A 198 17.75 -7.88 -1.61
N GLN A 199 18.03 -8.53 -2.74
CA GLN A 199 19.40 -8.92 -3.08
C GLN A 199 20.23 -7.70 -3.50
N THR A 200 19.61 -6.77 -4.22
CA THR A 200 20.29 -5.58 -4.75
C THR A 200 20.10 -4.33 -3.90
N GLY A 201 19.06 -4.30 -3.06
CA GLY A 201 18.70 -3.13 -2.25
C GLY A 201 18.06 -2.02 -3.07
N TYR A 202 17.22 -2.38 -4.06
CA TYR A 202 16.44 -1.42 -4.84
C TYR A 202 14.95 -1.59 -4.56
N ALA A 203 14.28 -0.47 -4.32
CA ALA A 203 12.83 -0.38 -4.29
C ALA A 203 12.28 0.20 -5.60
N TYR A 204 11.04 -0.14 -5.91
CA TYR A 204 10.34 0.26 -7.13
C TYR A 204 8.97 0.79 -6.73
N ALA A 205 8.76 2.11 -6.85
CA ALA A 205 7.44 2.70 -6.65
C ALA A 205 6.62 2.53 -7.94
N VAL A 206 5.45 1.90 -7.82
CA VAL A 206 4.57 1.52 -8.93
C VAL A 206 3.28 2.32 -8.85
N GLY A 207 2.83 2.87 -9.98
CA GLY A 207 1.64 3.73 -10.02
C GLY A 207 1.89 5.12 -9.44
N SER A 208 3.15 5.57 -9.41
CA SER A 208 3.49 6.94 -9.00
C SER A 208 3.22 7.96 -10.12
N ASN A 209 3.09 9.23 -9.75
CA ASN A 209 2.97 10.34 -10.70
C ASN A 209 4.30 10.75 -11.37
N THR A 210 5.31 9.90 -11.33
CA THR A 210 6.64 10.15 -11.89
C THR A 210 6.95 9.15 -13.00
N CYS A 211 8.12 9.28 -13.64
CA CYS A 211 8.59 8.32 -14.65
C CYS A 211 7.59 8.04 -15.80
N ARG A 212 6.71 9.01 -16.13
CA ARG A 212 5.65 8.87 -17.15
C ARG A 212 4.75 7.65 -16.94
N GLY A 213 4.51 7.27 -15.68
CA GLY A 213 3.74 6.08 -15.31
C GLY A 213 4.57 4.79 -15.23
N GLY A 214 5.86 4.84 -15.58
CA GLY A 214 6.82 3.75 -15.41
C GLY A 214 7.29 3.57 -13.97
N LEU A 215 8.28 2.69 -13.78
CA LEU A 215 8.82 2.35 -12.48
C LEU A 215 9.74 3.48 -11.98
N HIS A 216 9.48 3.96 -10.76
CA HIS A 216 10.39 4.85 -10.06
C HIS A 216 11.33 4.02 -9.19
N MET A 217 12.59 3.89 -9.61
CA MET A 217 13.59 3.09 -8.91
C MET A 217 14.31 3.91 -7.84
N ILE A 218 14.48 3.31 -6.67
CA ILE A 218 15.04 3.94 -5.46
C ILE A 218 16.12 3.03 -4.90
N ASP A 219 17.32 3.56 -4.69
CA ASP A 219 18.37 2.89 -3.92
C ASP A 219 18.04 2.99 -2.43
N ILE A 220 17.88 1.84 -1.77
CA ILE A 220 17.55 1.74 -0.35
C ILE A 220 18.63 1.00 0.44
N ARG A 221 19.83 0.80 -0.12
CA ARG A 221 20.94 0.08 0.54
C ARG A 221 21.30 0.66 1.90
N THR A 222 21.11 1.97 2.06
CA THR A 222 21.07 2.69 3.34
C THR A 222 19.61 3.06 3.64
N PRO A 223 18.87 2.26 4.42
CA PRO A 223 17.41 2.44 4.58
C PRO A 223 16.98 3.83 5.04
N THR A 224 17.75 4.47 5.92
CA THR A 224 17.47 5.82 6.44
C THR A 224 17.90 6.94 5.49
N SER A 225 18.50 6.62 4.34
CA SER A 225 18.91 7.57 3.30
C SER A 225 18.57 7.03 1.91
N PRO A 226 17.28 6.82 1.61
CA PRO A 226 16.85 6.36 0.30
C PRO A 226 17.16 7.42 -0.77
N ALA A 227 17.69 6.99 -1.92
CA ALA A 227 18.11 7.87 -2.99
C ALA A 227 17.44 7.51 -4.31
N TYR A 228 17.18 8.51 -5.15
CA TYR A 228 16.73 8.27 -6.51
C TYR A 228 17.79 7.48 -7.28
N ALA A 229 17.39 6.39 -7.93
CA ALA A 229 18.26 5.65 -8.82
C ALA A 229 18.01 6.05 -10.27
N GLN A 230 16.83 5.72 -10.81
CA GLN A 230 16.46 5.99 -12.20
C GLN A 230 14.95 5.80 -12.43
N CYS A 231 14.47 6.22 -13.60
CA CYS A 231 13.17 5.81 -14.13
C CYS A 231 13.36 4.64 -15.10
N CYS A 232 12.43 3.70 -15.12
CA CYS A 232 12.37 2.63 -16.11
C CYS A 232 10.99 2.60 -16.77
#